data_AF-A0A7Z8QW47-F1
#
_entry.id   AF-A0A7Z8QW47-F1
#
_cell.length_a   1.000
_cell.length_b   1.000
_cell.length_c   1.000
_cell.angle_alpha   90.00
_cell.angle_beta   90.00
_cell.angle_gamma   90.00
#
_symmetry.space_group_name_H-M   'P 1'
#
loop_
_entity.id
_entity.type
_entity.pdbx_description
1 polymer ?
#
loop_
_entity_poly.entity_id
_entity_poly.type
_entity_poly.pdbx_seq_one_letter_code
_entity_poly.pdbx_strand_id
1 'polypeptide(L)'
;MCSSALANFFIDKAKEECIIMSNLKLQKLMFIGYGWTLALIDKDLTETEGFEAWQHGPVLPSIYHQMKCYGDTPITKPAMDYDSDENKVYIPIIQDKCVKEILEKVWGIYKSFSAWSLRNCTVLGNLKTARDKERRQACYQRR
;
A
#
# COMPACT_ATOMS: atom_id res chain seq x y z
N MET A 1 -2.93 13.13 -1.47
CA MET A 1 -3.38 12.33 -0.32
C MET A 1 -2.19 11.84 0.48
N CYS A 2 -2.28 11.86 1.80
CA CYS A 2 -1.23 11.37 2.68
C CYS A 2 -1.25 9.83 2.82
N SER A 3 -0.09 9.20 2.85
CA SER A 3 0.05 7.75 3.02
C SER A 3 -0.49 7.22 4.34
N SER A 4 -0.52 8.04 5.39
CA SER A 4 -1.18 7.71 6.66
C SER A 4 -2.68 7.47 6.46
N ALA A 5 -3.33 8.20 5.54
CA ALA A 5 -4.74 7.96 5.21
C ALA A 5 -4.94 6.59 4.54
N LEU A 6 -4.01 6.21 3.65
CA LEU A 6 -4.00 4.91 2.99
C LEU A 6 -3.81 3.77 4.00
N ALA A 7 -2.89 3.94 4.94
CA ALA A 7 -2.67 2.97 6.01
C ALA A 7 -3.92 2.82 6.88
N ASN A 8 -4.52 3.94 7.31
CA ASN A 8 -5.70 3.96 8.16
C ASN A 8 -6.89 3.27 7.52
N PHE A 9 -7.11 3.43 6.20
CA PHE A 9 -8.16 2.71 5.50
C PHE A 9 -8.07 1.19 5.71
N PHE A 10 -6.88 0.60 5.54
CA PHE A 10 -6.72 -0.84 5.71
C PHE A 10 -6.75 -1.28 7.17
N ILE A 11 -6.24 -0.46 8.09
CA ILE A 11 -6.30 -0.73 9.54
C ILE A 11 -7.76 -0.75 10.00
N ASP A 12 -8.56 0.24 9.59
CA ASP A 12 -9.98 0.34 9.95
C ASP A 12 -10.77 -0.84 9.39
N LYS A 13 -10.58 -1.20 8.11
CA LYS A 13 -11.21 -2.38 7.51
C LYS A 13 -10.84 -3.68 8.22
N ALA A 14 -9.58 -3.83 8.62
CA ALA A 14 -9.14 -5.00 9.37
C ALA A 14 -9.79 -5.07 10.75
N LYS A 15 -9.95 -3.93 11.41
CA LYS A 15 -10.62 -3.83 12.71
C LYS A 15 -12.12 -4.13 12.60
N GLU A 16 -12.80 -3.62 11.58
CA GLU A 16 -14.22 -3.88 11.29
C GLU A 16 -14.51 -5.38 11.10
N GLU A 17 -13.61 -6.08 10.41
CA GLU A 17 -13.77 -7.51 10.09
C GLU A 17 -13.00 -8.46 11.03
N CYS A 18 -12.44 -7.94 12.14
CA CYS A 18 -11.63 -8.72 13.10
C CYS A 18 -10.46 -9.50 12.45
N ILE A 19 -9.86 -8.95 11.40
CA ILE A 19 -8.72 -9.53 10.69
C ILE A 19 -7.42 -9.04 11.32
N ILE A 20 -6.50 -9.96 11.61
CA ILE A 20 -5.17 -9.61 12.11
C ILE A 20 -4.40 -8.84 11.03
N MET A 21 -4.01 -7.62 11.37
CA MET A 21 -3.20 -6.73 10.53
C MET A 21 -1.82 -6.56 11.16
N SER A 22 -0.78 -7.17 10.57
CA SER A 22 0.62 -6.92 10.93
C SER A 22 1.21 -5.81 10.04
N ASN A 23 2.37 -5.27 10.43
CA ASN A 23 3.06 -4.26 9.63
C ASN A 23 3.37 -4.76 8.22
N LEU A 24 3.86 -6.01 8.09
CA LEU A 24 4.15 -6.58 6.78
C LEU A 24 2.88 -6.69 5.91
N LYS A 25 1.76 -7.15 6.46
CA LYS A 25 0.50 -7.26 5.72
C LYS A 25 0.01 -5.89 5.25
N LEU A 26 0.06 -4.90 6.13
CA LEU A 26 -0.31 -3.52 5.83
C LEU A 26 0.50 -2.97 4.65
N GLN A 27 1.82 -3.09 4.69
CA GLN A 27 2.71 -2.62 3.63
C GLN A 27 2.39 -3.24 2.25
N LYS A 28 2.01 -4.53 2.23
CA LYS A 28 1.65 -5.20 0.97
C LYS A 28 0.29 -4.80 0.45
N LEU A 29 -0.70 -4.62 1.32
CA LEU A 29 -2.01 -4.12 0.91
C LEU A 29 -1.92 -2.68 0.41
N MET A 30 -1.13 -1.83 1.07
CA MET A 30 -0.88 -0.47 0.62
C MET A 30 -0.26 -0.43 -0.77
N PHE A 31 0.76 -1.23 -1.04
CA PHE A 31 1.40 -1.29 -2.36
C PHE A 31 0.44 -1.77 -3.45
N ILE A 32 -0.36 -2.80 -3.17
CA ILE A 32 -1.38 -3.28 -4.13
C ILE A 32 -2.45 -2.21 -4.37
N GLY A 33 -2.94 -1.58 -3.29
CA GLY A 33 -3.92 -0.50 -3.37
C GLY A 33 -3.43 0.66 -4.23
N TYR A 34 -2.20 1.11 -3.98
CA TYR A 34 -1.53 2.14 -4.76
C TYR A 34 -1.41 1.75 -6.25
N GLY A 35 -0.99 0.52 -6.54
CA GLY A 35 -0.88 0.03 -7.92
C GLY A 35 -2.24 0.02 -8.64
N TRP A 36 -3.32 -0.36 -7.94
CA TRP A 36 -4.67 -0.35 -8.50
C TRP A 36 -5.18 1.06 -8.77
N THR A 37 -4.98 2.00 -7.85
CA THR A 37 -5.41 3.38 -8.07
C THR A 37 -4.62 4.05 -9.19
N LEU A 38 -3.31 3.80 -9.28
CA LEU A 38 -2.51 4.30 -10.37
C LEU A 38 -2.96 3.71 -11.71
N ALA A 39 -3.25 2.40 -11.77
CA ALA A 39 -3.67 1.74 -13.01
C ALA A 39 -5.07 2.14 -13.49
N LEU A 40 -6.00 2.45 -12.57
CA LEU A 40 -7.41 2.68 -12.92
C LEU A 40 -7.76 4.16 -13.11
N ILE A 41 -7.16 5.04 -12.32
CA ILE A 41 -7.53 6.47 -12.29
C ILE A 41 -6.31 7.41 -12.39
N ASP A 42 -5.11 6.85 -12.66
CA ASP A 42 -3.86 7.60 -12.83
C ASP A 42 -3.57 8.57 -11.68
N LYS A 43 -3.95 8.16 -10.46
CA LYS A 43 -3.85 9.00 -9.26
C LYS A 43 -2.77 8.49 -8.33
N ASP A 44 -1.80 9.36 -8.06
CA ASP A 44 -0.81 9.14 -7.02
C ASP A 44 -1.45 9.35 -5.63
N LEU A 45 -1.49 8.29 -4.83
CA LEU A 45 -2.03 8.32 -3.47
C LEU A 45 -1.01 8.70 -2.40
N THR A 46 0.28 8.72 -2.74
CA THR A 46 1.38 8.84 -1.79
C THR A 46 2.01 10.23 -1.77
N GLU A 47 1.42 11.18 -2.51
CA GLU A 47 1.83 12.59 -2.63
C GLU A 47 3.29 12.77 -3.02
N THR A 48 4.18 12.70 -2.04
CA THR A 48 5.62 13.03 -2.10
C THR A 48 6.52 11.88 -1.67
N GLU A 49 5.98 10.85 -1.02
CA GLU A 49 6.78 9.68 -0.66
C GLU A 49 6.54 8.53 -1.64
N GLY A 50 7.61 7.94 -2.13
CA GLY A 50 7.53 6.77 -3.00
C GLY A 50 7.61 5.47 -2.21
N PHE A 51 7.13 4.39 -2.80
CA PHE A 51 7.49 3.06 -2.33
C PHE A 51 8.96 2.77 -2.62
N GLU A 52 9.71 2.38 -1.60
CA GLU A 52 11.12 2.01 -1.71
C GLU A 52 11.31 0.50 -1.83
N ALA A 53 12.32 0.06 -2.58
CA ALA A 53 12.65 -1.34 -2.75
C ALA A 53 13.42 -1.88 -1.52
N TRP A 54 12.72 -2.63 -0.65
CA TRP A 54 13.30 -3.26 0.53
C TRP A 54 13.38 -4.79 0.38
N GLN A 55 14.05 -5.49 1.31
CA GLN A 55 14.30 -6.95 1.26
C GLN A 55 13.03 -7.79 1.04
N HIS A 56 11.90 -7.35 1.59
CA HIS A 56 10.62 -8.06 1.46
C HIS A 56 9.68 -7.44 0.43
N GLY A 57 10.21 -6.67 -0.51
CA GLY A 57 9.46 -5.96 -1.55
C GLY A 57 9.23 -4.50 -1.19
N PRO A 58 8.38 -3.79 -1.95
CA PRO A 58 8.16 -2.36 -1.78
C PRO A 58 7.60 -2.06 -0.38
N VAL A 59 8.11 -1.00 0.22
CA VAL A 59 7.74 -0.50 1.54
C VAL A 59 7.60 1.01 1.47
N LEU A 60 6.61 1.53 2.15
CA LEU A 60 6.41 2.96 2.32
C LEU A 60 7.01 3.37 3.68
N PRO A 61 8.17 4.09 3.70
CA PRO A 61 9.02 4.21 4.88
C PRO A 61 8.37 4.91 6.07
N SER A 62 7.59 5.98 5.82
CA SER A 62 6.92 6.73 6.91
C SER A 62 6.02 5.82 7.74
N ILE A 63 5.18 5.04 7.06
CA ILE A 63 4.25 4.11 7.69
C ILE A 63 4.99 2.93 8.29
N TYR A 64 6.06 2.43 7.65
CA TYR A 64 6.86 1.37 8.26
C TYR A 64 7.44 1.81 9.60
N HIS A 65 7.99 3.02 9.68
CA HIS A 65 8.57 3.54 10.92
C HIS A 65 7.53 3.82 12.01
N GLN A 66 6.32 4.24 11.65
CA GLN A 66 5.22 4.37 12.61
C GLN A 66 4.77 3.01 13.16
N MET A 67 4.76 1.97 12.29
CA MET A 67 4.20 0.66 12.63
C MET A 67 5.26 -0.38 13.04
N LYS A 68 6.56 -0.07 12.97
CA LYS A 68 7.64 -1.05 13.23
C LYS A 68 7.60 -1.65 14.63
N CYS A 69 7.10 -0.90 15.63
CA CYS A 69 7.00 -1.38 17.00
C CYS A 69 6.05 -2.57 17.16
N TYR A 70 5.09 -2.73 16.24
CA TYR A 70 4.19 -3.87 16.23
C TYR A 70 4.86 -5.14 15.68
N GLY A 71 5.82 -5.01 14.75
CA GLY A 71 6.43 -6.15 14.07
C GLY A 71 5.36 -7.08 13.45
N ASP A 72 5.34 -8.32 13.93
CA ASP A 72 4.38 -9.36 13.51
C ASP A 72 3.10 -9.38 14.35
N THR A 73 3.00 -8.55 15.39
CA THR A 73 1.80 -8.43 16.21
C THR A 73 0.73 -7.55 15.55
N PRO A 74 -0.54 -7.66 15.95
CA PRO A 74 -1.62 -6.84 15.40
C PRO A 74 -1.40 -5.34 15.68
N ILE A 75 -1.58 -4.51 14.65
CA ILE A 75 -1.59 -3.05 14.77
C ILE A 75 -2.83 -2.63 15.56
N THR A 76 -2.62 -1.86 16.63
CA THR A 76 -3.71 -1.40 17.52
C THR A 76 -3.98 0.10 17.45
N LYS A 77 -3.09 0.88 16.84
CA LYS A 77 -3.21 2.34 16.72
C LYS A 77 -3.18 2.78 15.26
N PRO A 78 -3.92 3.85 14.91
CA PRO A 78 -3.88 4.41 13.57
C PRO A 78 -2.53 5.10 13.30
N ALA A 79 -2.23 5.29 12.02
CA ALA A 79 -1.17 6.17 11.56
C ALA A 79 -1.58 7.63 11.78
N MET A 80 -0.62 8.42 12.25
CA MET A 80 -0.81 9.85 12.52
C MET A 80 -0.09 10.68 11.46
N ASP A 81 -0.55 11.90 11.30
CA ASP A 81 0.11 12.91 10.48
C ASP A 81 0.16 14.25 11.21
N TYR A 82 1.04 15.14 10.77
CA TYR A 82 1.28 16.43 11.41
C TYR A 82 1.01 17.57 10.44
N ASP A 83 0.08 18.45 10.81
CA ASP A 83 -0.21 19.69 10.10
C ASP A 83 0.72 20.79 10.62
N SER A 84 1.62 21.28 9.77
CA SER A 84 2.55 22.35 10.11
C SER A 84 1.89 23.71 10.26
N ASP A 85 0.81 23.95 9.53
CA ASP A 85 0.13 25.25 9.49
C ASP A 85 -0.72 25.44 10.74
N GLU A 86 -1.38 24.37 11.20
CA GLU A 86 -2.17 24.37 12.42
C GLU A 86 -1.39 23.94 13.68
N ASN A 87 -0.16 23.42 13.52
CA ASN A 87 0.67 22.82 14.58
C ASN A 87 -0.10 21.74 15.37
N LYS A 88 -0.74 20.81 14.65
CA LYS A 88 -1.59 19.75 15.23
C LYS A 88 -1.28 18.40 14.65
N VAL A 89 -1.34 17.38 15.51
CA VAL A 89 -1.30 15.98 15.09
C VAL A 89 -2.74 15.50 14.90
N TYR A 90 -3.01 14.85 13.77
CA TYR A 90 -4.35 14.35 13.43
C TYR A 90 -4.29 12.95 12.80
N ILE A 91 -5.46 12.31 12.70
CA ILE A 91 -5.62 11.01 12.04
C ILE A 91 -6.20 11.28 10.64
N PRO A 92 -5.41 11.15 9.57
CA PRO A 92 -5.88 11.41 8.23
C PRO A 92 -6.80 10.29 7.73
N ILE A 93 -7.80 10.66 6.93
CA ILE A 93 -8.82 9.76 6.37
C ILE A 93 -8.93 10.05 4.87
N ILE A 94 -9.09 9.00 4.06
CA ILE A 94 -9.36 9.16 2.63
C ILE A 94 -10.74 9.82 2.47
N GLN A 95 -10.83 10.90 1.70
CA GLN A 95 -12.11 11.57 1.41
C GLN A 95 -12.66 11.22 0.02
N ASP A 96 -11.76 10.92 -0.92
CA ASP A 96 -12.10 10.61 -2.30
C ASP A 96 -12.90 9.30 -2.44
N LYS A 97 -14.11 9.40 -2.99
CA LYS A 97 -15.02 8.26 -3.16
C LYS A 97 -14.49 7.24 -4.17
N CYS A 98 -13.94 7.69 -5.30
CA CYS A 98 -13.42 6.80 -6.34
C CYS A 98 -12.24 5.98 -5.80
N VAL A 99 -11.35 6.62 -5.03
CA VAL A 99 -10.24 5.91 -4.36
C VAL A 99 -10.77 4.89 -3.36
N LYS A 100 -11.76 5.25 -2.54
CA LYS A 100 -12.38 4.30 -1.59
C LYS A 100 -12.93 3.07 -2.29
N GLU A 101 -13.68 3.24 -3.37
CA GLU A 101 -14.26 2.11 -4.11
C GLU A 101 -13.18 1.16 -4.65
N ILE A 102 -12.05 1.69 -5.12
CA ILE A 102 -10.92 0.88 -5.58
C ILE A 102 -10.30 0.12 -4.40
N LEU A 103 -10.04 0.80 -3.29
CA LEU A 103 -9.44 0.16 -2.11
C LEU A 103 -10.37 -0.86 -1.47
N GLU A 104 -11.69 -0.67 -1.53
CA GLU A 104 -12.67 -1.67 -1.09
C GLU A 104 -12.63 -2.93 -1.96
N LYS A 105 -12.47 -2.79 -3.29
CA LYS A 105 -12.27 -3.93 -4.18
C LYS A 105 -10.97 -4.67 -3.86
N VAL A 106 -9.88 -3.94 -3.66
CA VAL A 106 -8.58 -4.51 -3.25
C VAL A 106 -8.73 -5.26 -1.93
N TRP A 107 -9.37 -4.65 -0.94
CA TRP A 107 -9.64 -5.30 0.34
C TRP A 107 -10.45 -6.59 0.16
N GLY A 108 -11.55 -6.55 -0.59
CA GLY A 108 -12.41 -7.70 -0.85
C GLY A 108 -11.67 -8.90 -1.46
N ILE A 109 -10.68 -8.64 -2.32
CA ILE A 109 -9.87 -9.69 -2.97
C ILE A 109 -8.76 -10.19 -2.05
N TYR A 110 -8.03 -9.29 -1.39
CA TYR A 110 -6.75 -9.62 -0.75
C TYR A 110 -6.81 -9.78 0.77
N LYS A 111 -7.93 -9.46 1.44
CA LYS A 111 -8.04 -9.50 2.91
C LYS A 111 -7.72 -10.87 3.54
N SER A 112 -8.07 -11.96 2.88
CA SER A 112 -7.87 -13.34 3.35
C SER A 112 -6.43 -13.85 3.13
N PHE A 113 -5.63 -13.12 2.37
CA PHE A 113 -4.27 -13.54 2.06
C PHE A 113 -3.36 -13.30 3.26
N SER A 114 -2.42 -14.24 3.46
CA SER A 114 -1.35 -14.08 4.43
C SER A 114 -0.37 -12.99 3.96
N ALA A 115 0.35 -12.38 4.91
CA ALA A 115 1.38 -11.39 4.59
C ALA A 115 2.44 -11.95 3.61
N TRP A 116 2.79 -13.23 3.74
CA TRP A 116 3.76 -13.91 2.89
C TRP A 116 3.21 -14.18 1.48
N SER A 117 1.93 -14.57 1.38
CA SER A 117 1.24 -14.72 0.09
C SER A 117 1.21 -13.39 -0.67
N LEU A 118 0.88 -12.29 0.01
CA LEU A 118 0.89 -10.94 -0.57
C LEU A 118 2.29 -10.49 -0.97
N ARG A 119 3.30 -10.78 -0.15
CA ARG A 119 4.70 -10.55 -0.51
C ARG A 119 5.07 -11.26 -1.81
N ASN A 120 4.69 -12.52 -1.99
CA ASN A 120 5.03 -13.25 -3.21
C ASN A 120 4.36 -12.64 -4.45
N CYS A 121 3.11 -12.18 -4.34
CA CYS A 121 2.44 -11.48 -5.44
C CYS A 121 3.17 -10.18 -5.84
N THR A 122 3.63 -9.41 -4.84
CA THR A 122 4.29 -8.11 -5.07
C THR A 122 5.73 -8.23 -5.55
N VAL A 123 6.47 -9.25 -5.11
CA VAL A 123 7.85 -9.50 -5.55
C VAL A 123 7.89 -10.21 -6.91
N LEU A 124 6.99 -11.18 -7.16
CA LEU A 124 6.98 -11.95 -8.41
C LEU A 124 6.29 -11.20 -9.57
N GLY A 125 5.31 -10.33 -9.29
CA GLY A 125 4.63 -9.53 -10.31
C GLY A 125 5.55 -8.54 -11.02
N ASN A 126 6.50 -7.94 -10.29
CA ASN A 126 7.45 -6.97 -10.84
C ASN A 126 8.60 -7.64 -11.62
N LEU A 127 9.05 -8.84 -11.22
CA LEU A 127 10.19 -9.52 -11.87
C LEU A 127 9.85 -10.22 -13.19
N LYS A 128 8.59 -10.58 -13.44
CA LYS A 128 8.17 -11.14 -14.73
C LYS A 128 7.82 -10.03 -15.73
N THR A 129 7.05 -9.03 -15.29
CA THR A 129 6.63 -7.94 -16.18
C THR A 129 7.76 -7.02 -16.62
N ALA A 130 8.77 -6.76 -15.77
CA ALA A 130 9.94 -5.96 -16.16
C ALA A 130 10.80 -6.65 -17.24
N ARG A 131 11.14 -7.93 -17.04
CA ARG A 131 11.88 -8.74 -18.03
C ARG A 131 11.09 -8.96 -19.33
N ASP A 132 9.76 -9.08 -19.24
CA ASP A 132 8.91 -9.26 -20.43
C ASP A 132 8.67 -7.95 -21.19
N LYS A 133 8.64 -6.79 -20.51
CA LYS A 133 8.57 -5.47 -21.15
C LYS A 133 9.86 -5.13 -21.89
N GLU A 134 11.04 -5.41 -21.32
CA GLU A 134 12.32 -5.22 -22.00
C GLU A 134 12.48 -6.13 -23.22
N ARG A 135 12.05 -7.40 -23.13
CA ARG A 135 12.06 -8.33 -24.27
C ARG A 135 11.09 -7.93 -25.39
N ARG A 136 9.92 -7.38 -25.07
CA ARG A 136 8.95 -6.91 -26.06
C ARG A 136 9.39 -5.61 -26.75
N GLN A 137 10.00 -4.67 -26.00
CA GLN A 137 10.53 -3.43 -26.56
C GLN A 137 11.74 -3.69 -27.47
N ALA A 138 12.63 -4.62 -27.10
CA ALA A 138 13.78 -5.01 -27.91
C ALA A 138 13.40 -5.74 -29.23
N CYS A 139 12.28 -6.48 -29.25
CA CYS A 139 11.75 -7.08 -30.48
C CYS A 139 11.08 -6.05 -31.39
N TYR A 140 10.47 -4.99 -30.84
CA TYR A 140 9.80 -3.96 -31.64
C TYR A 140 10.80 -3.01 -32.33
N GLN A 141 11.95 -2.74 -31.70
CA GLN A 141 13.01 -1.86 -32.24
C GLN A 141 13.98 -2.56 -33.22
N ARG A 142 13.76 -3.85 -33.53
CA ARG A 142 14.54 -4.64 -34.49
C ARG A 142 13.76 -5.03 -35.74
N ARG A 143 12.66 -4.34 -36.03
CA ARG A 143 11.81 -4.59 -37.20
C ARG A 143 11.65 -3.34 -38.06
#